data_AF-A0A3A0GHT6-F1
#
_entry.id   AF-A0A3A0GHT6-F1
#
_cell.length_a   1.000
_cell.length_b   1.000
_cell.length_c   1.000
_cell.angle_alpha   90.00
_cell.angle_beta   90.00
_cell.angle_gamma   90.00
#
_symmetry.space_group_name_H-M   'P 1'
#
loop_
_entity.id
_entity.type
_entity.pdbx_description
1 polymer ?
#
loop_
_entity_poly.entity_id
_entity_poly.type
_entity_poly.pdbx_seq_one_letter_code
_entity_poly.pdbx_strand_id
1 'polypeptide(L)'
;MAAARDKESRGIAALEGAILTVLLVSLLSSAWVVGDLISRTISVHTALDRALYDHALKSLTISSSGQIAVNEGAIQSQMQHLLLDVSQDLISKLGEDFSEGKLRVEIGYAIAGIDADTGLLQSLDVRSAHNLPFGTLSPPPQVLTEHDLQREFERLSGPLGNAARYALPSAGFGQAGADQYLPFVVFVGLRIFVDMRGSFSGRIIQEIGAMDQPIIGEVKGVALRGEVAL
;
A
#
# COMPACT_ATOMS: atom_id res chain seq x y z
N MET A 1 55.60 -13.01 41.09
CA MET A 1 55.02 -13.58 39.86
C MET A 1 53.49 -13.76 39.90
N ALA A 2 52.83 -13.87 41.06
CA ALA A 2 51.37 -14.01 41.13
C ALA A 2 50.57 -12.75 40.70
N ALA A 3 51.06 -11.54 41.02
CA ALA A 3 50.36 -10.28 40.71
C ALA A 3 50.34 -9.89 39.22
N ALA A 4 51.23 -10.45 38.39
CA ALA A 4 51.27 -10.20 36.95
C ALA A 4 50.22 -11.03 36.21
N ARG A 5 50.05 -12.31 36.59
CA ARG A 5 49.00 -13.19 36.05
C ARG A 5 47.59 -12.71 36.38
N ASP A 6 47.41 -12.07 37.53
CA ASP A 6 46.10 -11.56 37.97
C ASP A 6 45.69 -10.26 37.25
N LYS A 7 46.64 -9.48 36.73
CA LYS A 7 46.36 -8.33 35.83
C LYS A 7 46.07 -8.77 34.40
N GLU A 8 46.77 -9.78 33.93
CA GLU A 8 46.62 -10.34 32.58
C GLU A 8 45.27 -11.07 32.44
N SER A 9 44.86 -11.84 33.45
CA SER A 9 43.52 -12.48 33.49
C SER A 9 42.37 -11.46 33.56
N ARG A 10 42.55 -10.36 34.30
CA ARG A 10 41.58 -9.26 34.35
C ARG A 10 41.47 -8.49 33.02
N GLY A 11 42.57 -8.35 32.30
CA GLY A 11 42.59 -7.75 30.95
C GLY A 11 41.85 -8.60 29.93
N ILE A 12 42.03 -9.93 29.97
CA ILE A 12 41.32 -10.88 29.12
C ILE A 12 39.82 -10.91 29.48
N ALA A 13 39.47 -10.99 30.76
CA ALA A 13 38.08 -10.96 31.20
C ALA A 13 37.36 -9.63 30.87
N ALA A 14 38.07 -8.49 30.92
CA ALA A 14 37.53 -7.20 30.49
C ALA A 14 37.33 -7.15 28.96
N LEU A 15 38.24 -7.75 28.19
CA LEU A 15 38.13 -7.84 26.73
C LEU A 15 36.97 -8.76 26.31
N GLU A 16 36.84 -9.93 26.94
CA GLU A 16 35.74 -10.87 26.73
C GLU A 16 34.40 -10.26 27.13
N GLY A 17 34.35 -9.54 28.27
CA GLY A 17 33.18 -8.79 28.69
C GLY A 17 32.79 -7.67 27.72
N ALA A 18 33.78 -6.96 27.16
CA ALA A 18 33.55 -5.94 26.14
C ALA A 18 33.04 -6.56 24.82
N ILE A 19 33.62 -7.67 24.37
CA ILE A 19 33.16 -8.40 23.17
C ILE A 19 31.74 -8.90 23.36
N LEU A 20 31.43 -9.50 24.51
CA LEU A 20 30.09 -9.98 24.82
C LEU A 20 29.10 -8.82 24.85
N THR A 21 29.47 -7.68 25.45
CA THR A 21 28.63 -6.48 25.51
C THR A 21 28.38 -5.91 24.11
N VAL A 22 29.42 -5.83 23.26
CA VAL A 22 29.27 -5.40 21.87
C VAL A 22 28.33 -6.33 21.12
N LEU A 23 28.50 -7.65 21.23
CA LEU A 23 27.60 -8.63 20.62
C LEU A 23 26.14 -8.46 21.09
N LEU A 24 25.94 -8.25 22.39
CA LEU A 24 24.61 -8.10 22.99
C LEU A 24 23.94 -6.80 22.55
N VAL A 25 24.69 -5.70 22.54
CA VAL A 25 24.22 -4.39 22.04
C VAL A 25 23.89 -4.50 20.56
N SER A 26 24.75 -5.10 19.73
CA SER A 26 24.47 -5.33 18.31
C SER A 26 23.19 -6.14 18.11
N LEU A 27 23.01 -7.24 18.86
CA LEU A 27 21.83 -8.10 18.74
C LEU A 27 20.55 -7.37 19.16
N LEU A 28 20.60 -6.60 20.25
CA LEU A 28 19.48 -5.78 20.70
C LEU A 28 19.15 -4.66 19.70
N SER A 29 20.16 -3.98 19.17
CA SER A 29 19.98 -2.96 18.13
C SER A 29 19.37 -3.56 16.87
N SER A 30 19.82 -4.73 16.42
CA SER A 30 19.22 -5.43 15.28
C SER A 30 17.76 -5.80 15.54
N ALA A 31 17.44 -6.36 16.72
CA ALA A 31 16.07 -6.68 17.09
C ALA A 31 15.16 -5.44 17.12
N TRP A 32 15.69 -4.31 17.58
CA TRP A 32 14.96 -3.04 17.64
C TRP A 32 14.73 -2.42 16.25
N VAL A 33 15.73 -2.46 15.37
CA VAL A 33 15.60 -2.03 13.96
C VAL A 33 14.54 -2.86 13.24
N VAL A 34 14.58 -4.18 13.41
CA VAL A 34 13.56 -5.07 12.84
C VAL A 34 12.18 -4.75 13.41
N GLY A 35 12.06 -4.48 14.71
CA GLY A 35 10.81 -4.07 15.34
C GLY A 35 10.24 -2.76 14.80
N ASP A 36 11.08 -1.73 14.65
CA ASP A 36 10.68 -0.42 14.10
C ASP A 36 10.27 -0.53 12.62
N LEU A 37 11.02 -1.27 11.81
CA LEU A 37 10.66 -1.58 10.42
C LEU A 37 9.28 -2.26 10.33
N ILE A 38 9.09 -3.33 11.10
CA ILE A 38 7.81 -4.07 11.12
C ILE A 38 6.68 -3.14 11.56
N SER A 39 6.87 -2.35 12.61
CA SER A 39 5.86 -1.41 13.08
C SER A 39 5.47 -0.40 12.01
N ARG A 40 6.44 0.18 11.31
CA ARG A 40 6.20 1.16 10.23
C ARG A 40 5.48 0.53 9.05
N THR A 41 5.89 -0.66 8.62
CA THR A 41 5.19 -1.42 7.57
C THR A 41 3.75 -1.73 7.97
N ILE A 42 3.51 -2.19 9.21
CA ILE A 42 2.16 -2.46 9.72
C ILE A 42 1.31 -1.19 9.74
N SER A 43 1.86 -0.06 10.17
CA SER A 43 1.13 1.22 10.17
C SER A 43 0.75 1.68 8.77
N VAL A 44 1.66 1.56 7.80
CA VAL A 44 1.40 1.86 6.38
C VAL A 44 0.31 0.91 5.84
N HIS A 45 0.40 -0.39 6.13
CA HIS A 45 -0.60 -1.36 5.72
C HIS A 45 -1.98 -1.08 6.35
N THR A 46 -2.01 -0.73 7.64
CA THR A 46 -3.27 -0.43 8.35
C THR A 46 -3.92 0.84 7.82
N ALA A 47 -3.12 1.86 7.46
CA ALA A 47 -3.63 3.08 6.85
C ALA A 47 -4.24 2.80 5.46
N LEU A 48 -3.58 1.96 4.66
CA LEU A 48 -4.11 1.48 3.37
C LEU A 48 -5.43 0.74 3.53
N ASP A 49 -5.51 -0.16 4.51
CA ASP A 49 -6.70 -0.97 4.75
C ASP A 49 -7.86 -0.11 5.15
N ARG A 50 -7.65 0.75 6.15
CA ARG A 50 -8.67 1.66 6.62
C ARG A 50 -9.18 2.55 5.50
N ALA A 51 -8.28 3.10 4.70
CA ALA A 51 -8.64 3.97 3.58
C ALA A 51 -9.48 3.24 2.52
N LEU A 52 -9.03 2.09 2.06
CA LEU A 52 -9.68 1.38 0.98
C LEU A 52 -10.99 0.70 1.39
N TYR A 53 -11.16 0.36 2.67
CA TYR A 53 -12.36 -0.32 3.18
C TYR A 53 -13.38 0.59 3.88
N ASP A 54 -12.97 1.67 4.56
CA ASP A 54 -13.90 2.53 5.29
C ASP A 54 -14.59 3.57 4.38
N HIS A 55 -13.97 3.92 3.26
CA HIS A 55 -14.57 4.88 2.32
C HIS A 55 -15.51 4.16 1.34
N ALA A 56 -16.81 4.37 1.53
CA ALA A 56 -17.88 3.90 0.63
C ALA A 56 -17.81 4.62 -0.72
N LEU A 57 -16.87 4.18 -1.58
CA LEU A 57 -16.69 4.72 -2.92
C LEU A 57 -17.85 4.29 -3.81
N LYS A 58 -18.63 5.26 -4.27
CA LYS A 58 -19.79 5.04 -5.15
C LYS A 58 -19.31 5.07 -6.59
N SER A 59 -18.95 3.91 -7.12
CA SER A 59 -18.32 3.77 -8.43
C SER A 59 -19.30 3.75 -9.61
N LEU A 60 -20.59 3.49 -9.35
CA LEU A 60 -21.60 3.30 -10.39
C LEU A 60 -22.75 4.30 -10.24
N THR A 61 -23.29 4.72 -11.39
CA THR A 61 -24.54 5.48 -11.50
C THR A 61 -25.53 4.74 -12.37
N ILE A 62 -26.79 4.77 -11.97
CA ILE A 62 -27.92 4.22 -12.72
C ILE A 62 -28.73 5.40 -13.24
N SER A 63 -28.85 5.52 -14.57
CA SER A 63 -29.67 6.56 -15.19
C SER A 63 -31.16 6.27 -14.97
N SER A 64 -32.01 7.27 -15.24
CA SER A 64 -33.48 7.08 -15.26
C SER A 64 -33.96 6.09 -16.32
N SER A 65 -33.13 5.77 -17.32
CA SER A 65 -33.38 4.72 -18.32
C SER A 65 -32.87 3.34 -17.90
N GLY A 66 -32.34 3.19 -16.69
CA GLY A 66 -31.77 1.94 -16.17
C GLY A 66 -30.37 1.63 -16.71
N GLN A 67 -29.73 2.55 -17.45
CA GLN A 67 -28.36 2.35 -17.92
C GLN A 67 -27.38 2.51 -16.76
N ILE A 68 -26.49 1.53 -16.63
CA ILE A 68 -25.44 1.52 -15.62
C ILE A 68 -24.17 2.04 -16.25
N ALA A 69 -23.61 3.11 -15.68
CA ALA A 69 -22.36 3.71 -16.14
C ALA A 69 -21.43 3.96 -14.95
N VAL A 70 -20.13 3.96 -15.23
CA VAL A 70 -19.11 4.34 -14.26
C VAL A 70 -19.13 5.86 -14.08
N ASN A 71 -19.26 6.33 -12.84
CA ASN A 71 -19.20 7.76 -12.53
C ASN A 71 -17.77 8.18 -12.24
N GLU A 72 -16.98 8.37 -13.31
CA GLU A 72 -15.57 8.73 -13.21
C GLU A 72 -15.35 10.03 -12.41
N GLY A 73 -16.24 11.02 -12.54
CA GLY A 73 -16.14 12.28 -11.80
C GLY A 73 -16.31 12.10 -10.28
N ALA A 74 -17.27 11.27 -9.86
CA ALA A 74 -17.45 10.94 -8.45
C ALA A 74 -16.27 10.13 -7.90
N ILE A 75 -15.76 9.16 -8.67
CA ILE A 75 -14.58 8.37 -8.29
C ILE A 75 -13.38 9.31 -8.10
N GLN A 76 -13.12 10.22 -9.04
CA GLN A 76 -12.01 11.19 -8.94
C GLN A 76 -12.13 12.09 -7.70
N SER A 77 -13.31 12.66 -7.45
CA SER A 77 -13.53 13.51 -6.28
C SER A 77 -13.35 12.72 -4.97
N GLN A 78 -13.88 11.51 -4.88
CA GLN A 78 -13.74 10.69 -3.68
C GLN A 78 -12.30 10.19 -3.49
N MET A 79 -11.56 9.90 -4.56
CA MET A 79 -10.13 9.57 -4.49
C MET A 79 -9.29 10.73 -3.97
N GLN A 80 -9.61 11.98 -4.33
CA GLN A 80 -8.94 13.17 -3.79
C GLN A 80 -9.15 13.29 -2.27
N HIS A 81 -10.38 13.08 -1.81
CA HIS A 81 -10.67 13.05 -0.38
C HIS A 81 -9.93 11.91 0.33
N LEU A 82 -9.97 10.71 -0.25
CA LEU A 82 -9.29 9.54 0.28
C LEU A 82 -7.77 9.76 0.41
N LEU A 83 -7.15 10.38 -0.60
CA LEU A 83 -5.74 10.72 -0.58
C LEU A 83 -5.39 11.66 0.56
N LEU A 84 -6.20 12.70 0.79
CA LEU A 84 -5.99 13.66 1.87
C LEU A 84 -6.15 12.99 3.23
N ASP A 85 -7.19 12.17 3.41
CA ASP A 85 -7.48 11.48 4.67
C ASP A 85 -6.38 10.48 5.03
N VAL A 86 -5.92 9.67 4.06
CA VAL A 86 -4.77 8.76 4.23
C VAL A 86 -3.52 9.53 4.64
N SER A 87 -3.24 10.62 3.93
CA SER A 87 -2.03 11.40 4.16
C SER A 87 -2.04 12.03 5.56
N GLN A 88 -3.19 12.56 6.00
CA GLN A 88 -3.36 13.11 7.33
C GLN A 88 -3.29 12.03 8.43
N ASP A 89 -3.90 10.86 8.21
CA ASP A 89 -3.84 9.74 9.17
C ASP A 89 -2.39 9.25 9.33
N LEU A 90 -1.64 9.10 8.23
CA LEU A 90 -0.23 8.74 8.25
C LEU A 90 0.62 9.79 8.98
N ILE A 91 0.45 11.07 8.67
CA ILE A 91 1.16 12.16 9.36
C ILE A 91 0.85 12.15 10.86
N SER A 92 -0.42 11.98 11.24
CA SER A 92 -0.85 12.00 12.63
C SER A 92 -0.34 10.80 13.44
N LYS A 93 -0.28 9.61 12.84
CA LYS A 93 0.15 8.37 13.50
C LYS A 93 1.66 8.21 13.53
N LEU A 94 2.37 8.77 12.56
CA LEU A 94 3.79 8.51 12.35
C LEU A 94 4.68 9.72 12.65
N GLY A 95 4.10 10.88 12.96
CA GLY A 95 4.80 12.04 13.52
C GLY A 95 5.70 12.78 12.52
N GLU A 96 6.64 13.58 13.04
CA GLU A 96 7.54 14.45 12.25
C GLU A 96 8.45 13.69 11.27
N ASP A 97 8.60 12.37 11.43
CA ASP A 97 9.34 11.50 10.52
C ASP A 97 8.70 11.40 9.12
N PHE A 98 7.49 11.92 8.91
CA PHE A 98 6.68 11.76 7.69
C PHE A 98 6.18 13.09 7.09
N SER A 99 6.96 14.16 7.22
CA SER A 99 6.70 15.43 6.54
C SER A 99 6.58 15.26 5.01
N GLU A 100 5.99 16.23 4.31
CA GLU A 100 5.73 16.18 2.86
C GLU A 100 6.99 15.88 2.01
N GLY A 101 8.20 16.09 2.56
CA GLY A 101 9.48 15.74 1.93
C GLY A 101 9.85 14.25 1.98
N LYS A 102 9.27 13.50 2.90
CA LYS A 102 9.59 12.10 3.22
C LYS A 102 8.47 11.12 2.86
N LEU A 103 7.34 11.62 2.39
CA LEU A 103 6.18 10.83 2.03
C LEU A 103 5.86 11.04 0.54
N ARG A 104 5.43 9.96 -0.12
CA ARG A 104 4.68 10.02 -1.37
C ARG A 104 3.53 9.04 -1.32
N VAL A 105 2.32 9.54 -1.47
CA VAL A 105 1.09 8.72 -1.54
C VAL A 105 0.52 8.90 -2.94
N GLU A 106 0.14 7.81 -3.59
CA GLU A 106 -0.54 7.86 -4.87
C GLU A 106 -1.76 6.95 -4.86
N ILE A 107 -2.85 7.44 -5.43
CA ILE A 107 -4.08 6.69 -5.61
C ILE A 107 -4.39 6.58 -7.10
N GLY A 108 -4.83 5.42 -7.54
CA GLY A 108 -5.28 5.17 -8.90
C GLY A 108 -6.51 4.27 -8.92
N TYR A 109 -7.13 4.16 -10.09
CA TYR A 109 -8.23 3.23 -10.30
C TYR A 109 -8.11 2.56 -11.67
N ALA A 110 -8.75 1.40 -11.79
CA ALA A 110 -8.91 0.69 -13.03
C ALA A 110 -10.37 0.27 -13.18
N ILE A 111 -10.86 0.26 -14.42
CA ILE A 111 -12.20 -0.22 -14.75
C ILE A 111 -12.03 -1.52 -15.51
N ALA A 112 -12.73 -2.55 -15.08
CA ALA A 112 -12.73 -3.81 -15.80
C ALA A 112 -14.12 -4.11 -16.34
N GLY A 113 -14.19 -4.40 -17.63
CA GLY A 113 -15.42 -4.79 -18.32
C GLY A 113 -15.80 -6.22 -17.96
N ILE A 114 -17.08 -6.42 -17.66
CA ILE A 114 -17.68 -7.71 -17.36
C ILE A 114 -18.71 -8.03 -18.44
N ASP A 115 -18.61 -9.25 -18.95
CA ASP A 115 -19.64 -9.87 -19.75
C ASP A 115 -20.92 -10.01 -18.92
N ALA A 116 -21.96 -9.28 -19.29
CA ALA A 116 -23.16 -9.18 -18.50
C ALA A 116 -23.99 -10.48 -18.44
N ASP A 117 -23.75 -11.41 -19.38
CA ASP A 117 -24.43 -12.71 -19.44
C ASP A 117 -23.69 -13.78 -18.63
N THR A 118 -22.36 -13.81 -18.76
CA THR A 118 -21.52 -14.88 -18.19
C THR A 118 -20.80 -14.48 -16.91
N GLY A 119 -20.78 -13.19 -16.61
CA GLY A 119 -20.03 -12.62 -15.49
C GLY A 119 -18.52 -12.70 -15.68
N LEU A 120 -18.03 -12.92 -16.90
CA LEU A 120 -16.60 -13.05 -17.23
C LEU A 120 -15.92 -11.69 -17.45
N LEU A 121 -14.66 -11.55 -17.02
CA LEU A 121 -13.86 -10.34 -17.25
C LEU A 121 -13.41 -10.31 -18.72
N GLN A 122 -13.74 -9.23 -19.43
CA GLN A 122 -13.45 -9.06 -20.85
C GLN A 122 -12.28 -8.10 -21.10
N SER A 123 -12.17 -7.04 -20.31
CA SER A 123 -11.17 -5.98 -20.48
C SER A 123 -10.73 -5.43 -19.14
N LEU A 124 -9.51 -4.88 -19.10
CA LEU A 124 -9.00 -4.09 -17.99
C LEU A 124 -8.46 -2.79 -18.58
N ASP A 125 -9.05 -1.68 -18.14
CA ASP A 125 -8.66 -0.33 -18.51
C ASP A 125 -8.04 0.33 -17.28
N VAL A 126 -6.70 0.41 -17.28
CA VAL A 126 -5.92 0.99 -16.19
C VAL A 126 -5.79 2.49 -16.42
N ARG A 127 -6.42 3.29 -15.57
CA ARG A 127 -6.40 4.75 -15.66
C ARG A 127 -5.32 5.32 -14.73
N SER A 128 -4.07 4.89 -14.95
CA SER A 128 -2.87 5.32 -14.21
C SER A 128 -2.53 6.82 -14.34
N ALA A 129 -3.12 7.51 -15.31
CA ALA A 129 -2.94 8.96 -15.53
C ALA A 129 -3.58 9.85 -14.43
N HIS A 130 -4.28 9.27 -13.45
CA HIS A 130 -4.93 9.99 -12.36
C HIS A 130 -4.28 9.72 -11.00
N ASN A 131 -3.01 9.31 -10.99
CA ASN A 131 -2.22 9.29 -9.77
C ASN A 131 -2.14 10.72 -9.25
N LEU A 132 -2.91 11.01 -8.21
CA LEU A 132 -2.83 12.25 -7.46
C LEU A 132 -1.71 12.04 -6.43
N PRO A 133 -0.51 12.61 -6.64
CA PRO A 133 0.55 12.48 -5.65
C PRO A 133 0.24 13.42 -4.48
N PHE A 134 0.32 12.89 -3.27
CA PHE A 134 0.54 13.71 -2.08
C PHE A 134 1.99 13.56 -1.64
N GLY A 135 2.65 14.67 -1.32
CA GLY A 135 4.07 14.71 -0.94
C GLY A 135 5.03 14.84 -2.13
N THR A 136 6.31 15.00 -1.81
CA THR A 136 7.38 15.38 -2.75
C THR A 136 8.51 14.36 -2.82
N LEU A 137 8.41 13.24 -2.08
CA LEU A 137 9.39 12.17 -2.16
C LEU A 137 9.47 11.64 -3.59
N SER A 138 10.68 11.48 -4.11
CA SER A 138 10.92 10.89 -5.43
C SER A 138 11.66 9.57 -5.26
N PRO A 139 10.94 8.43 -5.20
CA PRO A 139 11.56 7.12 -5.08
C PRO A 139 12.35 6.76 -6.36
N PRO A 140 13.40 5.95 -6.24
CA PRO A 140 14.11 5.38 -7.38
C PRO A 140 13.18 4.60 -8.32
N PRO A 141 13.47 4.54 -9.63
CA PRO A 141 12.67 3.81 -10.61
C PRO A 141 12.43 2.34 -10.25
N GLN A 142 13.41 1.69 -9.60
CA GLN A 142 13.30 0.30 -9.16
C GLN A 142 12.16 0.13 -8.13
N VAL A 143 12.13 0.97 -7.11
CA VAL A 143 11.10 0.95 -6.05
C VAL A 143 9.72 1.28 -6.62
N LEU A 144 9.64 2.23 -7.57
CA LEU A 144 8.40 2.56 -8.29
C LEU A 144 7.86 1.38 -9.10
N THR A 145 8.75 0.57 -9.68
CA THR A 145 8.43 -0.58 -10.51
C THR A 145 7.96 -1.78 -9.68
N GLU A 146 8.54 -1.97 -8.49
CA GLU A 146 8.12 -3.00 -7.54
C GLU A 146 6.71 -2.73 -7.00
N HIS A 147 6.35 -1.47 -6.80
CA HIS A 147 5.08 -1.02 -6.24
C HIS A 147 4.20 -0.37 -7.30
N ASP A 148 4.06 -1.04 -8.45
CA ASP A 148 3.28 -0.56 -9.58
C ASP A 148 1.78 -0.88 -9.42
N LEU A 149 0.94 0.16 -9.44
CA LEU A 149 -0.51 0.03 -9.36
C LEU A 149 -1.08 -0.75 -10.53
N GLN A 150 -0.49 -0.62 -11.73
CA GLN A 150 -0.94 -1.38 -12.89
C GLN A 150 -0.81 -2.89 -12.65
N ARG A 151 0.35 -3.35 -12.19
CA ARG A 151 0.57 -4.76 -11.84
C ARG A 151 -0.37 -5.23 -10.74
N GLU A 152 -0.67 -4.37 -9.76
CA GLU A 152 -1.61 -4.70 -8.70
C GLU A 152 -3.04 -4.90 -9.25
N PHE A 153 -3.49 -4.06 -10.18
CA PHE A 153 -4.78 -4.25 -10.85
C PHE A 153 -4.81 -5.47 -11.76
N GLU A 154 -3.72 -5.78 -12.45
CA GLU A 154 -3.57 -7.01 -13.23
C GLU A 154 -3.61 -8.25 -12.32
N ARG A 155 -2.97 -8.20 -11.15
CA ARG A 155 -3.02 -9.26 -10.14
C ARG A 155 -4.42 -9.46 -9.57
N LEU A 156 -5.13 -8.36 -9.32
CA LEU A 156 -6.51 -8.37 -8.82
C LEU A 156 -7.50 -8.85 -9.89
N SER A 157 -7.35 -8.45 -11.14
CA SER A 157 -8.21 -8.95 -12.23
C SER A 157 -7.93 -10.42 -12.58
N GLY A 158 -6.72 -10.92 -12.32
CA GLY A 158 -6.34 -12.29 -12.63
C GLY A 158 -6.27 -12.53 -14.15
N PRO A 159 -6.23 -13.80 -14.61
CA PRO A 159 -6.33 -14.10 -16.03
C PRO A 159 -7.68 -13.61 -16.56
N LEU A 160 -7.67 -12.78 -17.61
CA LEU A 160 -8.89 -12.37 -18.32
C LEU A 160 -9.73 -13.62 -18.66
N GLY A 161 -11.02 -13.59 -18.35
CA GLY A 161 -11.91 -14.75 -18.42
C GLY A 161 -12.13 -15.53 -17.11
N ASN A 162 -11.57 -15.11 -15.96
CA ASN A 162 -11.88 -15.69 -14.63
C ASN A 162 -12.51 -14.62 -13.70
N ALA A 163 -13.84 -14.48 -13.70
CA ALA A 163 -14.47 -13.34 -13.01
C ALA A 163 -15.65 -13.64 -12.09
N ALA A 164 -15.88 -14.91 -11.75
CA ALA A 164 -16.93 -15.29 -10.80
C ALA A 164 -16.80 -14.60 -9.42
N ARG A 165 -15.60 -14.14 -9.01
CA ARG A 165 -15.38 -13.57 -7.67
C ARG A 165 -15.75 -12.09 -7.51
N TYR A 166 -15.85 -11.34 -8.61
CA TYR A 166 -16.17 -9.90 -8.59
C TYR A 166 -17.42 -9.54 -9.37
N ALA A 167 -17.92 -10.43 -10.24
CA ALA A 167 -19.19 -10.22 -10.90
C ALA A 167 -20.32 -10.13 -9.86
N LEU A 168 -21.00 -8.99 -9.86
CA LEU A 168 -22.15 -8.74 -8.99
C LEU A 168 -23.43 -8.99 -9.78
N PRO A 169 -24.36 -9.80 -9.26
CA PRO A 169 -25.67 -9.94 -9.87
C PRO A 169 -26.36 -8.58 -9.97
N SER A 170 -26.98 -8.29 -11.11
CA SER A 170 -27.70 -7.02 -11.34
C SER A 170 -29.00 -6.87 -10.52
N ALA A 171 -29.27 -7.83 -9.62
CA ALA A 171 -30.50 -7.99 -8.82
C ALA A 171 -31.81 -8.07 -9.64
N GLY A 172 -31.73 -8.18 -10.97
CA GLY A 172 -32.89 -8.28 -11.83
C GLY A 172 -33.69 -6.98 -11.86
N PHE A 173 -33.32 -6.06 -12.75
CA PHE A 173 -34.29 -5.15 -13.37
C PHE A 173 -35.23 -5.94 -14.31
N GLY A 174 -35.91 -6.96 -13.77
CA GLY A 174 -37.26 -7.41 -14.09
C GLY A 174 -37.69 -7.77 -15.52
N GLN A 175 -36.81 -7.96 -16.50
CA GLN A 175 -37.25 -8.41 -17.84
C GLN A 175 -36.44 -9.61 -18.35
N ALA A 176 -37.15 -10.62 -18.86
CA ALA A 176 -36.55 -11.78 -19.51
C ALA A 176 -35.67 -11.31 -20.68
N GLY A 177 -34.37 -11.61 -20.63
CA GLY A 177 -33.38 -11.12 -21.60
C GLY A 177 -32.53 -9.94 -21.10
N ALA A 178 -32.63 -9.55 -19.82
CA ALA A 178 -31.76 -8.55 -19.20
C ALA A 178 -30.49 -9.16 -18.59
N ASP A 179 -29.39 -8.41 -18.71
CA ASP A 179 -28.07 -8.61 -18.11
C ASP A 179 -28.12 -9.22 -16.70
N GLN A 180 -27.49 -10.39 -16.52
CA GLN A 180 -27.46 -11.12 -15.24
C GLN A 180 -26.50 -10.48 -14.24
N TYR A 181 -25.44 -9.84 -14.75
CA TYR A 181 -24.38 -9.22 -13.97
C TYR A 181 -24.22 -7.75 -14.32
N LEU A 182 -23.67 -6.98 -13.38
CA LEU A 182 -23.24 -5.62 -13.66
C LEU A 182 -22.10 -5.64 -14.71
N PRO A 183 -22.13 -4.74 -15.72
CA PRO A 183 -21.18 -4.77 -16.83
C PRO A 183 -19.78 -4.25 -16.48
N PHE A 184 -19.57 -3.75 -15.25
CA PHE A 184 -18.29 -3.17 -14.83
C PHE A 184 -17.96 -3.52 -13.38
N VAL A 185 -16.66 -3.69 -13.11
CA VAL A 185 -16.08 -3.63 -11.78
C VAL A 185 -15.03 -2.54 -11.77
N VAL A 186 -15.02 -1.74 -10.70
CA VAL A 186 -14.01 -0.71 -10.49
C VAL A 186 -13.04 -1.19 -9.42
N PHE A 187 -11.76 -1.18 -9.74
CA PHE A 187 -10.68 -1.39 -8.79
C PHE A 187 -10.12 -0.04 -8.37
N VAL A 188 -9.85 0.12 -7.08
CA VAL A 188 -9.13 1.27 -6.54
C VAL A 188 -7.90 0.77 -5.84
N GLY A 189 -6.77 1.43 -6.08
CA GLY A 189 -5.50 1.05 -5.51
C GLY A 189 -4.75 2.26 -5.00
N LEU A 190 -3.99 2.04 -3.95
CA LEU A 190 -3.19 3.05 -3.30
C LEU A 190 -1.77 2.49 -3.12
N ARG A 191 -0.77 3.34 -3.36
CA ARG A 191 0.61 3.05 -3.01
C ARG A 191 1.22 4.17 -2.17
N ILE A 192 2.06 3.79 -1.21
CA ILE A 192 2.71 4.70 -0.28
C ILE A 192 4.21 4.44 -0.33
N PHE A 193 4.99 5.52 -0.36
CA PHE A 193 6.43 5.50 -0.21
C PHE A 193 6.85 6.37 0.95
N VAL A 194 7.75 5.85 1.76
CA VAL A 194 8.23 6.49 2.98
C VAL A 194 9.75 6.49 2.97
N ASP A 195 10.33 7.66 3.06
CA ASP A 195 11.76 7.83 3.26
C ASP A 195 12.11 7.65 4.73
N MET A 196 12.94 6.65 5.02
CA MET A 196 13.45 6.43 6.36
C MET A 196 14.74 7.18 6.66
N ARG A 197 15.27 7.99 5.72
CA ARG A 197 16.47 8.78 5.99
C ARG A 197 16.23 9.71 7.18
N GLY A 198 17.11 9.58 8.17
CA GLY A 198 17.03 10.30 9.44
C GLY A 198 16.44 9.51 10.59
N SER A 199 15.68 8.44 10.34
CA SER A 199 15.25 7.49 11.37
C SER A 199 16.44 6.62 11.81
N PHE A 200 16.35 6.02 13.01
CA PHE A 200 17.40 5.12 13.51
C PHE A 200 17.60 3.91 12.59
N SER A 201 16.50 3.26 12.18
CA SER A 201 16.51 2.11 11.26
C SER A 201 17.07 2.48 9.89
N GLY A 202 16.71 3.66 9.36
CA GLY A 202 17.25 4.14 8.08
C GLY A 202 18.77 4.36 8.15
N ARG A 203 19.28 4.91 9.26
CA ARG A 203 20.73 5.08 9.47
C ARG A 203 21.46 3.74 9.51
N ILE A 204 20.93 2.76 10.24
CA ILE A 204 21.57 1.44 10.34
C ILE A 204 21.58 0.72 8.98
N ILE A 205 20.46 0.73 8.24
CA ILE A 205 20.39 0.15 6.88
C ILE A 205 21.42 0.78 5.94
N GLN A 206 21.59 2.10 6.05
CA GLN A 206 22.57 2.84 5.25
C GLN A 206 24.01 2.52 5.68
N GLU A 207 24.28 2.39 6.98
CA GLU A 207 25.61 2.06 7.51
C GLU A 207 26.06 0.64 7.17
N ILE A 208 25.14 -0.33 7.10
CA ILE A 208 25.46 -1.71 6.70
C ILE A 208 25.47 -1.91 5.18
N GLY A 209 25.18 -0.86 4.40
CA GLY A 209 25.15 -0.91 2.93
C GLY A 209 24.06 -1.82 2.36
N ALA A 210 22.99 -2.10 3.12
CA ALA A 210 21.91 -2.96 2.65
C ALA A 210 21.01 -2.25 1.62
N MET A 211 20.86 -0.93 1.74
CA MET A 211 20.15 -0.09 0.77
C MET A 211 20.77 1.30 0.70
N ASP A 212 21.03 1.80 -0.52
CA ASP A 212 21.56 3.15 -0.73
C ASP A 212 20.53 4.24 -0.39
N GLN A 213 19.24 3.92 -0.50
CA GLN A 213 18.12 4.77 -0.11
C GLN A 213 17.10 3.93 0.67
N PRO A 214 17.03 4.07 2.00
CA PRO A 214 16.11 3.28 2.82
C PRO A 214 14.69 3.81 2.66
N ILE A 215 14.03 3.42 1.57
CA ILE A 215 12.64 3.77 1.26
C ILE A 215 11.79 2.52 1.42
N ILE A 216 10.72 2.63 2.20
CA ILE A 216 9.67 1.61 2.27
C ILE A 216 8.62 1.96 1.24
N GLY A 217 8.30 1.02 0.35
CA GLY A 217 7.13 1.08 -0.52
C GLY A 217 6.08 0.08 -0.04
N GLU A 218 4.81 0.39 -0.25
CA GLU A 218 3.70 -0.55 -0.11
C GLU A 218 2.65 -0.23 -1.19
N VAL A 219 2.01 -1.25 -1.76
CA VAL A 219 0.91 -1.10 -2.72
C VAL A 219 -0.22 -2.04 -2.35
N LYS A 220 -1.46 -1.54 -2.42
CA LYS A 220 -2.66 -2.34 -2.19
C LYS A 220 -3.79 -1.89 -3.09
N GLY A 221 -4.50 -2.85 -3.69
CA GLY A 221 -5.74 -2.58 -4.40
C GLY A 221 -6.91 -3.38 -3.85
N VAL A 222 -8.11 -2.84 -4.05
CA VAL A 222 -9.39 -3.46 -3.71
C VAL A 222 -10.36 -3.36 -4.88
N ALA A 223 -11.27 -4.33 -4.97
CA ALA A 223 -12.41 -4.25 -5.87
C ALA A 223 -13.56 -3.53 -5.15
N LEU A 224 -14.05 -2.44 -5.72
CA LEU A 224 -15.25 -1.78 -5.25
C LEU A 224 -16.47 -2.58 -5.68
N ARG A 225 -17.19 -3.11 -4.71
CA ARG A 225 -18.50 -3.69 -4.96
C ARG A 225 -19.49 -2.54 -5.06
N GLY A 226 -19.96 -2.26 -6.28
CA GLY A 226 -20.93 -1.19 -6.50
C GLY A 226 -22.15 -1.38 -5.62
N GLU A 227 -22.43 -0.42 -4.75
CA GLU A 227 -23.71 -0.33 -4.07
C GLU A 227 -24.68 0.42 -4.99
N VAL A 228 -25.86 -0.17 -5.20
CA VAL A 228 -26.98 0.54 -5.83
C VAL A 228 -27.41 1.63 -4.86
N ALA A 229 -27.17 2.89 -5.22
CA ALA A 229 -27.80 4.01 -4.52
C ALA A 229 -29.30 3.95 -4.82
N LEU A 230 -30.07 3.41 -3.87
CA LEU A 230 -31.53 3.53 -3.83
C LEU A 230 -31.93 4.97 -3.50
#